data_AF-A0A4R2N566-F1
#
_entry.id   AF-A0A4R2N566-F1
#
_cell.length_a   1.000
_cell.length_b   1.000
_cell.length_c   1.000
_cell.angle_alpha   90.00
_cell.angle_beta   90.00
_cell.angle_gamma   90.00
#
_symmetry.space_group_name_H-M   'P 1'
#
loop_
_entity.id
_entity.type
_entity.pdbx_description
1 polymer ?
#
loop_
_entity_poly.entity_id
_entity_poly.type
_entity_poly.pdbx_seq_one_letter_code
_entity_poly.pdbx_strand_id
1 'polypeptide(L)'
;MSFPSEFNRVTFGLPVETFRVDAYIALEERLPVVTEFVLRLLRVCGAVNLTAFRNYFGFTNSEALAVIDSLVRQGLLDVVDEDVQLSRFAIERFEESGGDHPRFSKVELRSDTVTFDLISFTPLRPQVGEAQSDNLLKLDASDEAIGESAERARMAYRQRFPEVAALRGDLRDRSFGVYSVEEVESKRRAYIPIPVSFALDSDGQVQRQIDQTFERAAPPELVQFVNQQVTAAIPKTLALGGADLEEFIDTFELPLLRQYLQGKKFDLFRYLTEVHLTKAVRYPVGVEAVFGNLYLQENLERIVTRIKDRRQGSRRNGPLLTSLVWLTPDDVLWGRGDAFARTVAELGSHLRGGRSSDNLHLLAYAEQGQEQAVLSRFRVQGLTELHFSRPLPPDGMLMGGRLELMLYPTGFMAAVIHMPSPGNPGLWMPIGIFSAMPKHLDLAQKLLRKAMGGRRYGRKAKFSQKEAGVSPTTFEDGLPFINYCGLVDGMHFDEESEES
;
A
#
# COMPACT_ATOMS: atom_id res chain seq x y z
N MET A 1 14.23 24.68 3.60
CA MET A 1 12.75 24.54 3.66
C MET A 1 12.37 23.61 2.53
N SER A 2 12.02 22.35 2.80
CA SER A 2 11.90 21.37 1.72
C SER A 2 10.45 21.28 1.22
N PHE A 3 10.22 21.76 0.01
CA PHE A 3 9.37 21.03 -0.93
C PHE A 3 9.97 19.62 -1.04
N PRO A 4 9.22 18.60 -0.60
CA PRO A 4 8.13 18.16 -1.44
C PRO A 4 6.74 18.32 -0.83
N SER A 5 5.84 18.94 -1.60
CA SER A 5 4.40 18.96 -1.28
C SER A 5 3.75 17.78 -2.01
N GLU A 6 3.41 16.73 -1.27
CA GLU A 6 2.67 15.56 -1.78
C GLU A 6 1.28 16.00 -2.26
N PHE A 7 0.90 15.59 -3.47
CA PHE A 7 -0.40 15.93 -4.04
C PHE A 7 -1.27 14.70 -4.33
N ASN A 8 -0.67 13.53 -4.47
CA ASN A 8 -1.40 12.28 -4.66
C ASN A 8 -0.62 11.09 -4.07
N ARG A 9 -1.33 10.07 -3.58
CA ARG A 9 -0.77 8.82 -3.07
C ARG A 9 -1.58 7.65 -3.59
N VAL A 10 -0.91 6.74 -4.29
CA VAL A 10 -1.53 5.60 -4.99
C VAL A 10 -0.86 4.31 -4.53
N THR A 11 -1.62 3.29 -4.18
CA THR A 11 -1.09 1.96 -3.86
C THR A 11 -1.18 1.03 -5.06
N PHE A 12 -0.03 0.49 -5.46
CA PHE A 12 0.09 -0.54 -6.49
C PHE A 12 0.17 -1.93 -5.84
N GLY A 13 -0.45 -2.94 -6.43
CA GLY A 13 -0.37 -4.30 -5.93
C GLY A 13 0.66 -5.10 -6.72
N LEU A 14 1.77 -5.47 -6.09
CA LEU A 14 2.72 -6.42 -6.66
C LEU A 14 2.14 -7.84 -6.58
N PRO A 15 1.90 -8.53 -7.70
CA PRO A 15 1.38 -9.88 -7.68
C PRO A 15 2.39 -10.82 -7.02
N VAL A 16 1.92 -11.57 -6.04
CA VAL A 16 2.71 -12.57 -5.33
C VAL A 16 1.98 -13.89 -5.24
N GLU A 17 2.73 -14.97 -5.12
CA GLU A 17 2.18 -16.30 -4.89
C GLU A 17 2.96 -17.00 -3.78
N THR A 18 2.21 -17.57 -2.85
CA THR A 18 2.74 -18.35 -1.74
C THR A 18 2.70 -19.81 -2.11
N PHE A 19 3.85 -20.47 -1.98
CA PHE A 19 4.04 -21.88 -2.29
C PHE A 19 4.44 -22.64 -1.04
N ARG A 20 3.94 -23.88 -0.94
CA ARG A 20 4.55 -24.90 -0.08
C ARG A 20 5.60 -25.62 -0.90
N VAL A 21 6.83 -25.69 -0.41
CA VAL A 21 7.96 -26.32 -1.09
C VAL A 21 8.50 -27.42 -0.19
N ASP A 22 8.45 -28.66 -0.68
CA ASP A 22 9.06 -29.81 -0.02
C ASP A 22 10.41 -30.09 -0.69
N ALA A 23 11.48 -29.95 0.08
CA ALA A 23 12.84 -30.02 -0.43
C ALA A 23 13.77 -30.71 0.56
N TYR A 24 14.73 -31.44 0.02
CA TYR A 24 15.85 -31.98 0.77
C TYR A 24 16.93 -30.90 0.90
N ILE A 25 17.20 -30.47 2.12
CA ILE A 25 18.19 -29.43 2.43
C ILE A 25 19.48 -30.06 2.92
N ALA A 26 20.60 -29.63 2.37
CA ALA A 26 21.93 -30.04 2.83
C ALA A 26 22.32 -29.19 4.05
N LEU A 27 22.53 -29.84 5.19
CA LEU A 27 22.91 -29.21 6.45
C LEU A 27 24.33 -29.61 6.86
N GLU A 28 25.01 -28.72 7.58
CA GLU A 28 26.24 -29.06 8.31
C GLU A 28 25.88 -29.96 9.50
N GLU A 29 26.31 -31.21 9.42
CA GLU A 29 26.25 -32.13 10.54
C GLU A 29 27.48 -31.91 11.42
N ARG A 30 27.26 -31.38 12.61
CA ARG A 30 28.29 -31.41 13.66
C ARG A 30 28.41 -32.84 14.14
N LEU A 31 29.57 -33.43 13.92
CA LEU A 31 29.91 -34.72 14.50
C LEU A 31 29.76 -34.68 16.03
N PRO A 32 29.47 -35.83 16.67
CA PRO A 32 29.64 -35.95 18.11
C PRO A 32 31.02 -35.46 18.53
N VAL A 33 31.08 -34.74 19.65
CA VAL A 33 32.31 -34.08 20.13
C VAL A 33 33.50 -35.04 20.17
N VAL A 34 33.29 -36.25 20.69
CA VAL A 34 34.32 -37.30 20.75
C VAL A 34 34.81 -37.69 19.36
N THR A 35 33.89 -37.91 18.42
CA THR A 35 34.23 -38.24 17.03
C THR A 35 35.06 -37.13 16.38
N GLU A 36 34.64 -35.87 16.52
CA GLU A 36 35.37 -34.74 15.95
C GLU A 36 36.81 -34.66 16.50
N PHE A 37 36.97 -34.77 17.82
CA PHE A 37 38.30 -34.70 18.45
C PHE A 37 39.20 -35.88 18.04
N VAL A 38 38.64 -37.09 17.93
CA VAL A 38 39.39 -38.26 17.46
C VAL A 38 39.91 -38.03 16.03
N LEU A 39 39.04 -37.56 15.13
CA LEU A 39 39.44 -37.29 13.76
C LEU A 39 40.49 -36.18 13.67
N ARG A 40 40.37 -35.12 14.48
CA ARG A 40 41.35 -34.01 14.52
C ARG A 40 42.70 -34.47 15.07
N LEU A 41 42.73 -35.28 16.13
CA LEU A 41 43.98 -35.85 16.65
C LEU A 41 44.71 -36.64 15.56
N LEU A 42 43.98 -37.53 14.88
CA LEU A 42 44.55 -38.38 13.83
C LEU A 42 44.93 -37.59 12.57
N ARG A 43 44.25 -36.48 12.27
CA ARG A 43 44.68 -35.55 11.21
C ARG A 43 46.03 -34.92 11.52
N VAL A 44 46.28 -34.56 12.77
CA VAL A 44 47.54 -33.93 13.21
C VAL A 44 48.67 -34.95 13.32
N CYS A 45 48.39 -36.12 13.87
CA CYS A 45 49.40 -37.14 14.18
C CYS A 45 49.62 -38.15 13.05
N GLY A 46 48.70 -38.24 12.08
CA GLY A 46 48.71 -39.23 11.00
C GLY A 46 48.22 -40.61 11.49
N ALA A 47 49.05 -41.28 12.28
CA ALA A 47 48.74 -42.58 12.89
C ALA A 47 49.10 -42.55 14.37
N VAL A 48 48.27 -43.15 15.21
CA VAL A 48 48.46 -43.17 16.67
C VAL A 48 48.22 -44.58 17.19
N ASN A 49 49.18 -45.09 17.97
CA ASN A 49 49.05 -46.38 18.63
C ASN A 49 47.87 -46.40 19.63
N LEU A 50 47.16 -47.53 19.72
CA LEU A 50 46.03 -47.73 20.61
C LEU A 50 46.28 -47.30 22.07
N THR A 51 47.48 -47.57 22.59
CA THR A 51 47.86 -47.20 23.96
C THR A 51 47.97 -45.68 24.12
N ALA A 52 48.54 -45.00 23.13
CA ALA A 52 48.68 -43.55 23.12
C ALA A 52 47.31 -42.86 22.93
N PHE A 53 46.48 -43.40 22.05
CA PHE A 53 45.10 -42.96 21.83
C PHE A 53 44.28 -43.01 23.13
N ARG A 54 44.31 -44.16 23.81
CA ARG A 54 43.64 -44.37 25.10
C ARG A 54 44.11 -43.35 26.15
N ASN A 55 45.42 -43.19 26.30
CA ASN A 55 46.00 -42.30 27.31
C ASN A 55 45.67 -40.82 27.02
N TYR A 56 45.65 -40.41 25.75
CA TYR A 56 45.33 -39.04 25.36
C TYR A 56 43.89 -38.66 25.71
N PHE A 57 42.92 -39.52 25.40
CA PHE A 57 41.50 -39.27 25.68
C PHE A 57 41.06 -39.65 27.11
N GLY A 58 41.94 -40.30 27.89
CA GLY A 58 41.62 -40.76 29.24
C GLY A 58 40.61 -41.91 29.28
N PHE A 59 40.47 -42.67 28.19
CA PHE A 59 39.56 -43.80 28.11
C PHE A 59 40.08 -45.02 28.88
N THR A 60 39.15 -45.84 29.36
CA THR A 60 39.47 -47.24 29.73
C THR A 60 39.75 -48.07 28.48
N ASN A 61 40.36 -49.26 28.63
CA ASN A 61 40.61 -50.16 27.49
C ASN A 61 39.32 -50.51 26.72
N SER A 62 38.23 -50.77 27.44
CA SER A 62 36.94 -51.10 26.84
C SER A 62 36.32 -49.92 26.10
N GLU A 63 36.45 -48.70 26.62
CA GLU A 63 35.93 -47.48 25.97
C GLU A 63 36.72 -47.12 24.71
N ALA A 64 38.05 -47.18 24.76
CA ALA A 64 38.90 -46.90 23.61
C ALA A 64 38.58 -47.85 22.44
N LEU A 65 38.46 -49.14 22.72
CA LEU A 65 38.09 -50.15 21.73
C LEU A 65 36.66 -49.92 21.19
N ALA A 66 35.70 -49.59 22.04
CA ALA A 66 34.33 -49.31 21.60
C ALA A 66 34.24 -48.08 20.68
N VAL A 67 34.98 -47.01 21.00
CA VAL A 67 35.05 -45.80 20.15
C VAL A 67 35.69 -46.12 18.82
N ILE A 68 36.82 -46.83 18.80
CA ILE A 68 37.51 -47.20 17.56
C ILE A 68 36.64 -48.13 16.71
N ASP A 69 36.07 -49.19 17.29
CA ASP A 69 35.20 -50.12 16.55
C ASP A 69 33.99 -49.39 15.95
N SER A 70 33.38 -48.46 16.69
CA SER A 70 32.30 -47.62 16.17
C SER A 70 32.74 -46.75 14.99
N LEU A 71 33.91 -46.10 15.07
CA LEU A 71 34.38 -45.19 14.03
C LEU A 71 34.92 -45.93 12.79
N VAL A 72 35.49 -47.12 12.98
CA VAL A 72 35.85 -48.04 11.89
C VAL A 72 34.60 -48.54 11.18
N ARG A 73 33.53 -48.93 11.90
CA ARG A 73 32.24 -49.30 11.31
C ARG A 73 31.60 -48.17 10.50
N GLN A 74 31.82 -46.92 10.91
CA GLN A 74 31.38 -45.73 10.19
C GLN A 74 32.28 -45.39 8.97
N GLY A 75 33.36 -46.15 8.75
CA GLY A 75 34.32 -45.95 7.66
C GLY A 75 35.20 -44.72 7.84
N LEU A 76 35.28 -44.18 9.05
CA LEU A 76 36.03 -42.95 9.35
C LEU A 76 37.49 -43.23 9.71
N LEU A 77 37.78 -44.41 10.25
CA LEU A 77 39.11 -44.83 10.69
C LEU A 77 39.50 -46.16 10.03
N ASP A 78 40.81 -46.33 9.84
CA ASP A 78 41.44 -47.60 9.52
C ASP A 78 42.38 -48.00 10.66
N VAL A 79 42.42 -49.30 10.99
CA VAL A 79 43.37 -49.86 11.96
C VAL A 79 44.34 -50.75 11.18
N VAL A 80 45.62 -50.42 11.27
CA VAL A 80 46.71 -51.18 10.66
C VAL A 80 47.63 -51.62 11.79
N ASP A 81 47.73 -52.93 12.00
CA ASP A 81 48.38 -53.53 13.18
C ASP A 81 47.78 -53.00 14.50
N GLU A 82 48.53 -52.17 15.23
CA GLU A 82 48.16 -51.55 16.51
C GLU A 82 47.99 -50.02 16.40
N ASP A 83 48.10 -49.47 15.19
CA ASP A 83 48.00 -48.05 14.91
C ASP A 83 46.65 -47.70 14.27
N VAL A 84 46.03 -46.65 14.80
CA VAL A 84 44.77 -46.10 14.32
C VAL A 84 45.08 -44.88 13.47
N GLN A 85 44.49 -44.80 12.29
CA GLN A 85 44.65 -43.69 11.36
C GLN A 85 43.32 -43.29 10.71
N LEU A 86 43.28 -42.11 10.09
CA LEU A 86 42.12 -41.68 9.31
C LEU A 86 41.97 -42.55 8.06
N SER A 87 40.74 -42.91 7.72
CA SER A 87 40.45 -43.50 6.42
C SER A 87 40.63 -42.47 5.31
N ARG A 88 40.79 -42.94 4.07
CA ARG A 88 40.82 -42.07 2.89
C ARG A 88 39.57 -41.18 2.79
N PHE A 89 38.40 -41.74 3.11
CA PHE A 89 37.14 -41.01 3.12
C PHE A 89 37.14 -39.85 4.14
N ALA A 90 37.67 -40.08 5.34
CA ALA A 90 37.77 -39.02 6.34
C ALA A 90 38.78 -37.95 5.94
N ILE A 91 39.90 -38.32 5.31
CA ILE A 91 40.92 -37.37 4.80
C ILE A 91 40.31 -36.42 3.76
N GLU A 92 39.55 -36.95 2.79
CA GLU A 92 38.88 -36.15 1.76
C GLU A 92 37.92 -35.12 2.38
N ARG A 93 37.23 -35.46 3.49
CA ARG A 93 36.34 -34.53 4.22
C ARG A 93 37.06 -33.39 4.93
N PHE A 94 38.35 -33.52 5.26
CA PHE A 94 39.17 -32.42 5.81
C PHE A 94 39.70 -31.49 4.71
N GLU A 95 39.96 -32.04 3.53
CA GLU A 95 40.47 -31.31 2.36
C GLU A 95 39.39 -30.42 1.73
N GLU A 96 38.15 -30.92 1.61
CA GLU A 96 36.98 -30.16 1.14
C GLU A 96 36.67 -28.90 2.00
N SER A 97 37.11 -28.89 3.25
CA SER A 97 36.81 -27.86 4.27
C SER A 97 37.97 -26.89 4.54
N GLY A 98 39.11 -27.01 3.86
CA GLY A 98 40.25 -26.10 4.06
C GLY A 98 41.06 -26.35 5.33
N GLY A 99 41.02 -27.57 5.89
CA GLY A 99 42.12 -28.07 6.75
C GLY A 99 41.72 -28.59 8.14
N ASP A 100 41.12 -27.76 8.99
CA ASP A 100 41.14 -28.01 10.45
C ASP A 100 39.90 -28.74 11.01
N HIS A 101 38.78 -28.72 10.29
CA HIS A 101 37.51 -29.32 10.72
C HIS A 101 36.92 -30.16 9.58
N PRO A 102 36.55 -31.44 9.82
CA PRO A 102 35.96 -32.25 8.77
C PRO A 102 34.46 -31.90 8.62
N ARG A 103 33.99 -31.73 7.38
CA ARG A 103 32.57 -31.46 7.11
C ARG A 103 31.80 -32.72 6.74
N PHE A 104 30.72 -32.98 7.47
CA PHE A 104 29.75 -34.02 7.15
C PHE A 104 28.44 -33.36 6.75
N SER A 105 27.89 -33.74 5.60
CA SER A 105 26.62 -33.23 5.11
C SER A 105 25.51 -34.22 5.44
N LYS A 106 24.49 -33.74 6.15
CA LYS A 106 23.24 -34.47 6.31
C LYS A 106 22.19 -33.84 5.41
N VAL A 107 21.40 -34.68 4.76
CA VAL A 107 20.27 -34.24 3.94
C VAL A 107 18.99 -34.48 4.73
N GLU A 108 18.22 -33.42 4.95
CA GLU A 108 16.95 -33.49 5.69
C GLU A 108 15.79 -33.03 4.81
N LEU A 109 14.70 -33.82 4.78
CA LEU A 109 13.47 -33.40 4.14
C LEU A 109 12.82 -32.28 4.95
N ARG A 110 12.50 -31.18 4.30
CA ARG A 110 11.88 -30.01 4.92
C ARG A 110 10.73 -29.50 4.06
N SER A 111 9.67 -29.05 4.74
CA SER A 111 8.55 -28.35 4.14
C SER A 111 8.64 -26.86 4.49
N ASP A 112 8.84 -26.02 3.49
CA ASP A 112 8.87 -24.58 3.62
C ASP A 112 7.63 -23.92 3.02
N THR A 113 7.28 -22.74 3.52
CA THR A 113 6.25 -21.88 2.95
C THR A 113 6.90 -20.56 2.56
N VAL A 114 6.98 -20.31 1.25
CA VAL A 114 7.71 -19.17 0.70
C VAL A 114 6.80 -18.40 -0.22
N THR A 115 6.81 -17.08 -0.08
CA THR A 115 6.10 -16.15 -0.95
C THR A 115 7.10 -15.59 -1.95
N PHE A 116 6.81 -15.75 -3.24
CA PHE A 116 7.60 -15.17 -4.32
C PHE A 116 6.78 -14.09 -5.02
N ASP A 117 7.44 -13.03 -5.48
CA ASP A 117 6.82 -12.15 -6.46
C ASP A 117 6.68 -12.86 -7.81
N LEU A 118 5.61 -12.57 -8.55
CA LEU A 118 5.34 -13.19 -9.85
C LEU A 118 6.06 -12.50 -11.02
N ILE A 119 7.01 -11.60 -10.75
CA ILE A 119 7.77 -10.85 -11.76
C ILE A 119 9.17 -11.44 -11.93
N SER A 120 9.98 -11.43 -10.88
CA SER A 120 11.36 -11.94 -10.85
C SER A 120 11.54 -13.15 -9.94
N PHE A 121 10.46 -13.64 -9.30
CA PHE A 121 10.48 -14.77 -8.37
C PHE A 121 11.50 -14.57 -7.25
N THR A 122 11.58 -13.34 -6.73
CA THR A 122 12.35 -12.99 -5.55
C THR A 122 11.57 -13.44 -4.31
N PRO A 123 12.20 -14.13 -3.34
CA PRO A 123 11.55 -14.48 -2.10
C PRO A 123 11.28 -13.22 -1.28
N LEU A 124 10.02 -13.04 -0.89
CA LEU A 124 9.57 -11.91 -0.07
C LEU A 124 9.19 -12.37 1.33
N ARG A 125 9.31 -11.47 2.31
CA ARG A 125 8.83 -11.75 3.66
C ARG A 125 7.31 -11.89 3.65
N PRO A 126 6.75 -12.87 4.38
CA PRO A 126 5.31 -12.92 4.59
C PRO A 126 4.87 -11.62 5.30
N GLN A 127 4.04 -10.82 4.65
CA GLN A 127 3.44 -9.66 5.30
C GLN A 127 2.22 -10.12 6.11
N VAL A 128 2.24 -9.87 7.41
CA VAL A 128 1.10 -10.17 8.30
C VAL A 128 -0.04 -9.20 7.94
N GLY A 129 -1.20 -9.75 7.57
CA GLY A 129 -2.40 -8.95 7.31
C GLY A 129 -2.60 -8.52 5.86
N GLU A 130 -2.29 -9.39 4.88
CA GLU A 130 -2.65 -9.17 3.47
C GLU A 130 -4.14 -8.82 3.31
N ALA A 131 -4.43 -7.52 3.21
CA ALA A 131 -5.74 -7.02 2.87
C ALA A 131 -5.98 -7.31 1.38
N GLN A 132 -6.86 -8.27 1.09
CA GLN A 132 -7.46 -8.45 -0.22
C GLN A 132 -8.40 -7.27 -0.50
N SER A 133 -7.86 -6.07 -0.68
CA SER A 133 -8.65 -4.93 -1.11
C SER A 133 -8.47 -4.76 -2.61
N ASP A 134 -9.59 -4.67 -3.34
CA ASP A 134 -9.60 -4.30 -4.76
C ASP A 134 -9.35 -2.80 -4.98
N ASN A 135 -9.17 -2.02 -3.90
CA ASN A 135 -8.87 -0.58 -3.92
C ASN A 135 -7.41 -0.27 -4.31
N LEU A 136 -6.65 -1.22 -4.83
CA LEU A 136 -5.29 -1.04 -5.32
C LEU A 136 -5.21 -1.11 -6.84
N LEU A 137 -4.16 -0.54 -7.43
CA LEU A 137 -3.86 -0.69 -8.85
C LEU A 137 -3.02 -1.96 -9.03
N LYS A 138 -3.65 -3.05 -9.50
CA LYS A 138 -3.00 -4.35 -9.67
C LYS A 138 -1.92 -4.25 -10.76
N LEU A 139 -0.70 -4.65 -10.43
CA LEU A 139 0.34 -4.87 -11.43
C LEU A 139 0.11 -6.23 -12.07
N ASP A 140 0.27 -6.30 -13.38
CA ASP A 140 0.08 -7.54 -14.13
C ASP A 140 1.39 -8.32 -14.21
N ALA A 141 1.30 -9.61 -13.86
CA ALA A 141 2.32 -10.59 -14.21
C ALA A 141 1.99 -11.16 -15.59
N SER A 142 2.99 -11.63 -16.33
CA SER A 142 2.74 -12.24 -17.64
C SER A 142 1.98 -13.56 -17.51
N ASP A 143 1.18 -13.91 -18.52
CA ASP A 143 0.41 -15.16 -18.52
C ASP A 143 1.34 -16.38 -18.42
N GLU A 144 2.54 -16.31 -18.99
CA GLU A 144 3.57 -17.35 -18.87
C GLU A 144 4.08 -17.46 -17.43
N ALA A 145 4.33 -16.34 -16.75
CA ALA A 145 4.75 -16.34 -15.35
C ALA A 145 3.68 -16.96 -14.44
N ILE A 146 2.40 -16.72 -14.73
CA ILE A 146 1.27 -17.29 -14.00
C ILE A 146 1.11 -18.79 -14.29
N GLY A 147 1.18 -19.18 -15.57
CA GLY A 147 1.03 -20.56 -16.03
C GLY A 147 2.15 -21.49 -15.55
N GLU A 148 3.38 -20.99 -15.51
CA GLU A 148 4.59 -21.74 -15.10
C GLU A 148 5.03 -21.43 -13.66
N SER A 149 4.17 -20.78 -12.88
CA SER A 149 4.49 -20.24 -11.54
C SER A 149 5.10 -21.28 -10.60
N ALA A 150 4.61 -22.52 -10.59
CA ALA A 150 5.15 -23.60 -9.76
C ALA A 150 6.58 -24.03 -10.17
N GLU A 151 6.86 -24.16 -11.47
CA GLU A 151 8.20 -24.54 -11.95
C GLU A 151 9.20 -23.40 -11.77
N ARG A 152 8.78 -22.15 -12.01
CA ARG A 152 9.60 -20.98 -11.74
C ARG A 152 9.89 -20.82 -10.24
N ALA A 153 8.91 -21.07 -9.37
CA ALA A 153 9.11 -21.12 -7.93
C ALA A 153 10.08 -22.24 -7.51
N ARG A 154 9.99 -23.43 -8.12
CA ARG A 154 10.95 -24.53 -7.89
C ARG A 154 12.38 -24.11 -8.23
N MET A 155 12.57 -23.49 -9.39
CA MET A 155 13.89 -22.99 -9.83
C MET A 155 14.40 -21.88 -8.92
N ALA A 156 13.55 -20.89 -8.62
CA ALA A 156 13.89 -19.77 -7.76
C ALA A 156 14.22 -20.21 -6.33
N TYR A 157 13.48 -21.16 -5.77
CA TYR A 157 13.77 -21.72 -4.45
C TYR A 157 15.17 -22.37 -4.40
N ARG A 158 15.58 -23.11 -5.44
CA ARG A 158 16.94 -23.68 -5.52
C ARG A 158 18.01 -22.59 -5.65
N GLN A 159 17.81 -21.64 -6.56
CA GLN A 159 18.81 -20.61 -6.89
C GLN A 159 18.97 -19.56 -5.78
N ARG A 160 17.85 -19.17 -5.16
CA ARG A 160 17.77 -18.10 -4.15
C ARG A 160 17.57 -18.65 -2.74
N PHE A 161 17.91 -19.92 -2.50
CA PHE A 161 17.78 -20.54 -1.17
C PHE A 161 18.49 -19.75 -0.06
N PRO A 162 19.68 -19.15 -0.26
CA PRO A 162 20.30 -18.32 0.79
C PRO A 162 19.43 -17.13 1.20
N GLU A 163 18.70 -16.52 0.26
CA GLU A 163 17.75 -15.45 0.55
C GLU A 163 16.56 -16.00 1.35
N VAL A 164 15.99 -17.13 0.93
CA VAL A 164 14.91 -17.83 1.65
C VAL A 164 15.32 -18.20 3.08
N ALA A 165 16.53 -18.74 3.25
CA ALA A 165 17.11 -19.08 4.54
C ALA A 165 17.38 -17.82 5.37
N ALA A 166 17.81 -16.70 4.77
CA ALA A 166 17.98 -15.44 5.51
C ALA A 166 16.65 -14.86 6.02
N LEU A 167 15.54 -15.12 5.32
CA LEU A 167 14.19 -14.77 5.81
C LEU A 167 13.75 -15.64 7.00
N ARG A 168 14.41 -16.78 7.23
CA ARG A 168 14.09 -17.78 8.25
C ARG A 168 15.30 -17.98 9.18
N GLY A 169 15.32 -17.30 10.31
CA GLY A 169 16.48 -17.25 11.21
C GLY A 169 17.03 -18.60 11.70
N ASP A 170 16.30 -19.70 11.57
CA ASP A 170 16.70 -21.06 11.98
C ASP A 170 17.65 -21.78 11.00
N LEU A 171 17.73 -21.34 9.74
CA LEU A 171 18.54 -21.99 8.69
C LEU A 171 19.82 -21.27 8.33
N ARG A 172 19.91 -19.97 8.64
CA ARG A 172 20.95 -19.06 8.15
C ARG A 172 22.38 -19.57 8.33
N ASP A 173 22.67 -20.24 9.45
CA ASP A 173 24.03 -20.63 9.83
C ASP A 173 24.32 -22.14 9.68
N ARG A 174 23.32 -22.95 9.26
CA ARG A 174 23.44 -24.42 9.25
C ARG A 174 23.22 -25.08 7.90
N SER A 175 22.64 -24.36 6.93
CA SER A 175 22.31 -24.93 5.61
C SER A 175 23.29 -24.49 4.53
N PHE A 176 23.70 -25.42 3.67
CA PHE A 176 24.59 -25.16 2.52
C PHE A 176 23.85 -24.98 1.20
N GLY A 177 22.57 -25.36 1.14
CA GLY A 177 21.79 -25.27 -0.09
C GLY A 177 20.73 -26.36 -0.19
N VAL A 178 20.10 -26.42 -1.36
CA VAL A 178 19.05 -27.38 -1.68
C VAL A 178 19.66 -28.57 -2.42
N TYR A 179 19.50 -29.77 -1.89
CA TYR A 179 19.92 -31.01 -2.55
C TYR A 179 18.95 -31.37 -3.68
N SER A 180 17.66 -31.46 -3.38
CA SER A 180 16.59 -31.64 -4.36
C SER A 180 15.31 -30.94 -3.89
N VAL A 181 14.49 -30.54 -4.86
CA VAL A 181 13.12 -30.07 -4.60
C VAL A 181 12.20 -31.13 -5.13
N GLU A 182 11.38 -31.71 -4.26
CA GLU A 182 10.46 -32.79 -4.56
C GLU A 182 9.15 -32.21 -5.10
N GLU A 183 8.48 -31.41 -4.28
CA GLU A 183 7.14 -30.90 -4.56
C GLU A 183 7.08 -29.39 -4.37
N VAL A 184 6.35 -28.72 -5.26
CA VAL A 184 5.99 -27.31 -5.13
C VAL A 184 4.50 -27.18 -5.36
N GLU A 185 3.78 -26.76 -4.33
CA GLU A 185 2.34 -26.61 -4.35
C GLU A 185 1.96 -25.14 -4.17
N SER A 186 1.19 -24.59 -5.11
CA SER A 186 0.60 -23.26 -4.95
C SER A 186 -0.45 -23.27 -3.84
N LYS A 187 -0.39 -22.28 -2.94
CA LYS A 187 -1.35 -22.12 -1.85
C LYS A 187 -2.24 -20.91 -2.04
N ARG A 188 -1.65 -19.75 -2.31
CA ARG A 188 -2.38 -18.48 -2.31
C ARG A 188 -1.73 -17.46 -3.23
N ARG A 189 -2.54 -16.88 -4.11
CA ARG A 189 -2.19 -15.64 -4.81
C ARG A 189 -2.70 -14.43 -4.06
N ALA A 190 -1.88 -13.40 -4.00
CA ALA A 190 -2.19 -12.15 -3.33
C ALA A 190 -1.48 -10.98 -4.02
N TYR A 191 -1.68 -9.79 -3.48
CA TYR A 191 -0.97 -8.60 -3.88
C TYR A 191 -0.29 -7.98 -2.67
N ILE A 192 1.00 -7.68 -2.77
CA ILE A 192 1.70 -6.87 -1.78
C ILE A 192 1.48 -5.40 -2.13
N PRO A 193 0.96 -4.57 -1.20
CA PRO A 193 0.76 -3.16 -1.44
C PRO A 193 2.10 -2.41 -1.49
N ILE A 194 2.29 -1.64 -2.55
CA ILE A 194 3.42 -0.74 -2.75
C ILE A 194 2.86 0.68 -2.87
N PRO A 195 2.84 1.46 -1.77
CA PRO A 195 2.48 2.85 -1.82
C PRO A 195 3.49 3.66 -2.66
N VAL A 196 2.95 4.53 -3.51
CA VAL A 196 3.71 5.46 -4.34
C VAL A 196 3.13 6.85 -4.13
N SER A 197 3.99 7.77 -3.70
CA SER A 197 3.65 9.17 -3.45
C SER A 197 4.09 10.01 -4.65
N PHE A 198 3.24 10.91 -5.09
CA PHE A 198 3.52 11.91 -6.11
C PHE A 198 3.56 13.28 -5.46
N ALA A 199 4.69 13.97 -5.63
CA ALA A 199 4.94 15.26 -5.02
C ALA A 199 5.61 16.21 -6.01
N LEU A 200 5.58 17.51 -5.71
CA LEU A 200 6.42 18.47 -6.42
C LEU A 200 7.74 18.68 -5.70
N ASP A 201 8.82 18.89 -6.44
CA ASP A 201 10.09 19.36 -5.88
C ASP A 201 10.23 20.88 -5.86
N SER A 202 11.41 21.35 -5.44
CA SER A 202 11.73 22.78 -5.35
C SER A 202 11.69 23.52 -6.68
N ASP A 203 11.73 22.80 -7.81
CA ASP A 203 11.69 23.36 -9.16
C ASP A 203 10.30 23.22 -9.79
N GLY A 204 9.31 22.74 -9.02
CA GLY A 204 7.95 22.50 -9.48
C GLY A 204 7.83 21.31 -10.44
N GLN A 205 8.82 20.41 -10.45
CA GLN A 205 8.77 19.17 -11.22
C GLN A 205 8.13 18.06 -10.39
N VAL A 206 7.44 17.15 -11.08
CA VAL A 206 6.84 15.99 -10.43
C VAL A 206 7.92 14.99 -10.06
N GLN A 207 8.03 14.71 -8.77
CA GLN A 207 8.82 13.62 -8.22
C GLN A 207 7.92 12.49 -7.75
N ARG A 208 8.40 11.27 -7.95
CA ARG A 208 7.77 10.05 -7.49
C ARG A 208 8.61 9.42 -6.39
N GLN A 209 7.96 9.04 -5.31
CA GLN A 209 8.59 8.42 -4.16
C GLN A 209 7.92 7.08 -3.90
N ILE A 210 8.65 5.99 -4.12
CA ILE A 210 8.20 4.64 -3.77
C ILE A 210 8.44 4.43 -2.27
N ASP A 211 7.65 3.56 -1.65
CA ASP A 211 7.90 3.14 -0.28
C ASP A 211 9.36 2.67 -0.07
N GLN A 212 10.06 3.34 0.87
CA GLN A 212 11.48 3.06 1.14
C GLN A 212 11.73 1.67 1.71
N THR A 213 10.73 1.07 2.38
CA THR A 213 10.83 -0.28 2.91
C THR A 213 10.91 -1.28 1.76
N PHE A 214 10.08 -1.07 0.74
CA PHE A 214 10.13 -1.84 -0.50
C PHE A 214 11.46 -1.64 -1.23
N GLU A 215 11.89 -0.40 -1.48
CA GLU A 215 13.14 -0.13 -2.23
C GLU A 215 14.40 -0.73 -1.57
N ARG A 216 14.44 -0.79 -0.24
CA ARG A 216 15.57 -1.40 0.50
C ARG A 216 15.55 -2.92 0.50
N ALA A 217 14.37 -3.53 0.39
CA ALA A 217 14.20 -4.98 0.48
C ALA A 217 14.18 -5.66 -0.90
N ALA A 218 13.72 -4.95 -1.93
CA ALA A 218 13.56 -5.49 -3.27
C ALA A 218 14.86 -5.41 -4.09
N PRO A 219 15.13 -6.38 -4.98
CA PRO A 219 16.26 -6.33 -5.88
C PRO A 219 16.07 -5.23 -6.94
N PRO A 220 17.17 -4.71 -7.53
CA PRO A 220 17.12 -3.60 -8.49
C PRO A 220 16.18 -3.82 -9.67
N GLU A 221 16.13 -5.04 -10.20
CA GLU A 221 15.26 -5.42 -11.33
C GLU A 221 13.78 -5.29 -10.98
N LEU A 222 13.38 -5.67 -9.76
CA LEU A 222 12.00 -5.58 -9.29
C LEU A 222 11.61 -4.11 -9.06
N VAL A 223 12.52 -3.32 -8.49
CA VAL A 223 12.33 -1.86 -8.34
C VAL A 223 12.18 -1.20 -9.72
N GLN A 224 13.01 -1.57 -10.70
CA GLN A 224 12.91 -1.07 -12.06
C GLN A 224 11.59 -1.45 -12.74
N PHE A 225 11.14 -2.69 -12.56
CA PHE A 225 9.84 -3.15 -13.08
C PHE A 225 8.69 -2.32 -12.51
N VAL A 226 8.63 -2.15 -11.19
CA VAL A 226 7.60 -1.32 -10.54
C VAL A 226 7.66 0.12 -11.09
N ASN A 227 8.86 0.66 -11.30
CA ASN A 227 9.02 1.97 -11.93
C ASN A 227 8.39 2.09 -13.32
N GLN A 228 8.60 1.10 -14.17
CA GLN A 228 8.03 1.06 -15.51
C GLN A 228 6.50 0.91 -15.46
N GLN A 229 5.99 0.03 -14.60
CA GLN A 229 4.55 -0.21 -14.50
C GLN A 229 3.79 0.99 -13.92
N VAL A 230 4.35 1.66 -12.91
CA VAL A 230 3.75 2.91 -12.40
C VAL A 230 3.67 3.95 -13.52
N THR A 231 4.72 4.06 -14.34
CA THR A 231 4.74 4.99 -15.49
C THR A 231 3.69 4.59 -16.54
N ALA A 232 3.52 3.30 -16.80
CA ALA A 232 2.53 2.78 -17.75
C ALA A 232 1.08 2.96 -17.26
N ALA A 233 0.86 2.92 -15.94
CA ALA A 233 -0.45 3.12 -15.32
C ALA A 233 -0.90 4.59 -15.33
N ILE A 234 0.02 5.54 -15.53
CA ILE A 234 -0.32 6.95 -15.67
C ILE A 234 -1.00 7.14 -17.04
N PRO A 235 -2.25 7.63 -17.08
CA PRO A 235 -2.97 7.83 -18.33
C PRO A 235 -2.19 8.71 -19.31
N LYS A 236 -2.06 8.28 -20.56
CA LYS A 236 -1.53 9.12 -21.65
C LYS A 236 -2.62 10.07 -22.13
N THR A 237 -3.04 11.00 -21.27
CA THR A 237 -4.06 12.00 -21.60
C THR A 237 -3.47 13.12 -22.43
N LEU A 238 -4.18 13.53 -23.47
CA LEU A 238 -3.96 14.85 -24.07
C LEU A 238 -4.42 15.89 -23.05
N ALA A 239 -3.58 16.87 -22.76
CA ALA A 239 -3.93 17.99 -21.90
C ALA A 239 -5.13 18.75 -22.46
N LEU A 240 -6.34 18.39 -22.03
CA LEU A 240 -7.51 19.27 -22.05
C LEU A 240 -7.36 20.15 -20.79
N GLY A 241 -7.28 21.47 -20.89
CA GLY A 241 -8.44 22.34 -20.91
C GLY A 241 -8.35 23.32 -19.73
N GLY A 242 -7.72 24.48 -19.93
CA GLY A 242 -7.78 25.59 -18.95
C GLY A 242 -9.21 26.09 -18.70
N ALA A 243 -10.16 25.73 -19.57
CA ALA A 243 -11.58 26.06 -19.45
C ALA A 243 -12.21 25.51 -18.15
N ASP A 244 -11.86 24.29 -17.71
CA ASP A 244 -12.41 23.72 -16.48
C ASP A 244 -11.93 24.49 -15.24
N LEU A 245 -10.70 25.00 -15.26
CA LEU A 245 -10.16 25.84 -14.20
C LEU A 245 -10.80 27.22 -14.19
N GLU A 246 -11.00 27.82 -15.37
CA GLU A 246 -11.73 29.08 -15.50
C GLU A 246 -13.16 28.93 -14.96
N GLU A 247 -13.88 27.88 -15.37
CA GLU A 247 -15.21 27.55 -14.85
C GLU A 247 -15.19 27.37 -13.34
N PHE A 248 -14.19 26.67 -12.79
CA PHE A 248 -14.03 26.51 -11.34
C PHE A 248 -13.85 27.84 -10.61
N ILE A 249 -12.94 28.69 -11.11
CA ILE A 249 -12.64 30.01 -10.55
C ILE A 249 -13.89 30.89 -10.56
N ASP A 250 -14.63 30.88 -11.66
CA ASP A 250 -15.86 31.67 -11.82
C ASP A 250 -16.99 31.14 -10.95
N THR A 251 -17.17 29.82 -10.90
CA THR A 251 -18.21 29.16 -10.11
C THR A 251 -18.06 29.47 -8.63
N PHE A 252 -16.84 29.39 -8.08
CA PHE A 252 -16.57 29.64 -6.66
C PHE A 252 -16.13 31.09 -6.35
N GLU A 253 -16.15 31.99 -7.34
CA GLU A 253 -15.74 33.39 -7.21
C GLU A 253 -14.36 33.55 -6.52
N LEU A 254 -13.31 33.00 -7.14
CA LEU A 254 -11.96 32.93 -6.56
C LEU A 254 -10.98 33.93 -7.22
N PRO A 255 -11.07 35.24 -6.94
CA PRO A 255 -10.21 36.25 -7.57
C PRO A 255 -8.73 36.05 -7.24
N LEU A 256 -8.41 35.50 -6.06
CA LEU A 256 -7.04 35.14 -5.69
C LEU A 256 -6.48 34.08 -6.64
N LEU A 257 -7.23 33.03 -6.95
CA LEU A 257 -6.76 31.97 -7.84
C LEU A 257 -6.60 32.50 -9.29
N ARG A 258 -7.50 33.41 -9.71
CA ARG A 258 -7.47 34.07 -11.02
C ARG A 258 -6.16 34.81 -11.29
N GLN A 259 -5.50 35.37 -10.26
CA GLN A 259 -4.26 36.13 -10.46
C GLN A 259 -3.06 35.27 -10.93
N TYR A 260 -3.16 33.94 -10.76
CA TYR A 260 -2.14 32.98 -11.21
C TYR A 260 -2.47 32.37 -12.58
N LEU A 261 -3.61 32.73 -13.18
CA LEU A 261 -4.01 32.28 -14.50
C LEU A 261 -3.62 33.31 -15.56
N GLN A 262 -2.77 32.92 -16.51
CA GLN A 262 -2.36 33.73 -17.65
C GLN A 262 -2.79 33.05 -18.95
N GLY A 263 -3.93 33.50 -19.50
CA GLY A 263 -4.61 32.79 -20.58
C GLY A 263 -4.96 31.37 -20.12
N LYS A 264 -4.51 30.35 -20.84
CA LYS A 264 -4.77 28.93 -20.50
C LYS A 264 -3.72 28.29 -19.59
N LYS A 265 -2.74 29.05 -19.10
CA LYS A 265 -1.63 28.53 -18.27
C LYS A 265 -1.79 29.01 -16.82
N PHE A 266 -1.77 28.07 -15.89
CA PHE A 266 -1.78 28.36 -14.46
C PHE A 266 -0.34 28.29 -13.91
N ASP A 267 0.11 29.37 -13.28
CA ASP A 267 1.42 29.44 -12.61
C ASP A 267 1.34 28.77 -11.24
N LEU A 268 1.36 27.44 -11.27
CA LEU A 268 1.23 26.60 -10.09
C LEU A 268 2.37 26.82 -9.09
N PHE A 269 3.60 26.91 -9.57
CA PHE A 269 4.77 27.05 -8.71
C PHE A 269 4.70 28.35 -7.90
N ARG A 270 4.35 29.46 -8.54
CA ARG A 270 4.15 30.74 -7.87
C ARG A 270 2.98 30.69 -6.89
N TYR A 271 1.85 30.10 -7.28
CA TYR A 271 0.69 29.93 -6.39
C TYR A 271 1.08 29.18 -5.11
N LEU A 272 1.72 28.02 -5.23
CA LEU A 272 2.10 27.22 -4.06
C LEU A 272 3.11 27.94 -3.17
N THR A 273 4.06 28.66 -3.77
CA THR A 273 5.06 29.43 -3.02
C THR A 273 4.42 30.57 -2.23
N GLU A 274 3.59 31.39 -2.86
CA GLU A 274 2.99 32.57 -2.24
C GLU A 274 1.87 32.23 -1.24
N VAL A 275 1.07 31.19 -1.52
CA VAL A 275 -0.14 30.86 -0.75
C VAL A 275 0.11 29.76 0.29
N HIS A 276 0.84 28.70 -0.07
CA HIS A 276 1.02 27.54 0.81
C HIS A 276 2.31 27.62 1.65
N LEU A 277 3.44 28.00 1.05
CA LEU A 277 4.72 28.08 1.77
C LEU A 277 4.90 29.35 2.58
N THR A 278 4.99 30.49 1.89
CA THR A 278 5.32 31.77 2.50
C THR A 278 4.10 32.37 3.20
N LYS A 279 2.89 31.96 2.79
CA LYS A 279 1.61 32.51 3.25
C LYS A 279 1.56 34.04 3.13
N ALA A 280 2.27 34.58 2.14
CA ALA A 280 2.33 36.00 1.80
C ALA A 280 1.00 36.48 1.21
N VAL A 281 0.30 35.59 0.50
CA VAL A 281 -1.04 35.82 -0.03
C VAL A 281 -2.01 34.88 0.68
N ARG A 282 -3.17 35.39 1.12
CA ARG A 282 -4.16 34.62 1.87
C ARG A 282 -5.57 34.85 1.32
N TYR A 283 -6.37 33.79 1.35
CA TYR A 283 -7.79 33.89 1.09
C TYR A 283 -8.51 34.71 2.18
N PRO A 284 -9.70 35.27 1.90
CA PRO A 284 -10.51 35.95 2.89
C PRO A 284 -10.88 35.04 4.07
N VAL A 285 -11.23 35.66 5.21
CA VAL A 285 -11.70 34.93 6.40
C VAL A 285 -12.85 33.98 6.03
N GLY A 286 -12.79 32.74 6.51
CA GLY A 286 -13.78 31.70 6.18
C GLY A 286 -13.49 30.92 4.90
N VAL A 287 -12.39 31.21 4.21
CA VAL A 287 -11.87 30.46 3.06
C VAL A 287 -10.39 30.14 3.29
N GLU A 288 -9.98 28.91 3.06
CA GLU A 288 -8.59 28.47 3.18
C GLU A 288 -8.16 27.67 1.94
N ALA A 289 -6.90 27.83 1.53
CA ALA A 289 -6.35 27.09 0.40
C ALA A 289 -6.21 25.58 0.70
N VAL A 290 -6.36 24.77 -0.33
CA VAL A 290 -6.15 23.32 -0.34
C VAL A 290 -5.22 22.96 -1.48
N PHE A 291 -4.26 22.10 -1.19
CA PHE A 291 -3.39 21.48 -2.18
C PHE A 291 -3.32 19.99 -1.89
N GLY A 292 -3.30 19.19 -2.95
CA GLY A 292 -3.30 17.74 -2.85
C GLY A 292 -4.68 17.15 -2.56
N ASN A 293 -4.78 15.83 -2.69
CA ASN A 293 -6.04 15.11 -2.50
C ASN A 293 -6.58 15.26 -1.07
N LEU A 294 -7.91 15.26 -0.92
CA LEU A 294 -8.53 15.43 0.40
C LEU A 294 -8.27 14.25 1.35
N TYR A 295 -7.94 13.06 0.82
CA TYR A 295 -7.54 11.88 1.62
C TYR A 295 -6.07 11.87 2.04
N LEU A 296 -5.26 12.88 1.68
CA LEU A 296 -3.91 13.00 2.21
C LEU A 296 -3.95 13.46 3.67
N GLN A 297 -2.97 13.02 4.45
CA GLN A 297 -2.96 13.17 5.92
C GLN A 297 -3.22 14.61 6.37
N GLU A 298 -2.53 15.60 5.79
CA GLU A 298 -2.70 17.01 6.17
C GLU A 298 -4.12 17.52 5.91
N ASN A 299 -4.72 17.17 4.77
CA ASN A 299 -6.08 17.58 4.44
C ASN A 299 -7.12 16.82 5.28
N LEU A 300 -6.88 15.54 5.56
CA LEU A 300 -7.71 14.73 6.43
C LEU A 300 -7.78 15.31 7.85
N GLU A 301 -6.64 15.68 8.43
CA GLU A 301 -6.58 16.31 9.76
C GLU A 301 -7.39 17.61 9.81
N ARG A 302 -7.30 18.42 8.74
CA ARG A 302 -8.07 19.67 8.59
C ARG A 302 -9.58 19.42 8.46
N ILE A 303 -10.00 18.34 7.81
CA ILE A 303 -11.41 17.91 7.69
C ILE A 303 -11.93 17.43 9.04
N VAL A 304 -11.19 16.52 9.69
CA VAL A 304 -11.55 15.93 10.98
C VAL A 304 -11.68 17.00 12.05
N THR A 305 -10.77 17.97 12.10
CA THR A 305 -10.83 19.10 13.02
C THR A 305 -12.12 19.89 12.83
N ARG A 306 -12.51 20.22 11.59
CA ARG A 306 -13.76 20.94 11.30
C ARG A 306 -15.01 20.14 11.69
N ILE A 307 -15.00 18.82 11.49
CA ILE A 307 -16.09 17.94 11.93
C ILE A 307 -16.20 17.96 13.45
N LYS A 308 -15.07 17.81 14.17
CA LYS A 308 -15.02 17.86 15.64
C LYS A 308 -15.53 19.20 16.17
N ASP A 309 -15.00 20.31 15.66
CA ASP A 309 -15.41 21.66 16.05
C ASP A 309 -16.91 21.89 15.88
N ARG A 310 -17.49 21.36 14.78
CA ARG A 310 -18.93 21.50 14.52
C ARG A 310 -19.78 20.61 15.43
N ARG A 311 -19.28 19.44 15.81
CA ARG A 311 -20.00 18.47 16.67
C ARG A 311 -19.86 18.74 18.17
N GLN A 312 -18.76 19.38 18.60
CA GLN A 312 -18.46 19.66 20.00
C GLN A 312 -18.73 21.13 20.40
N GLY A 313 -18.81 22.04 19.44
CA GLY A 313 -18.90 23.48 19.72
C GLY A 313 -20.30 23.98 20.10
N SER A 314 -20.34 25.07 20.88
CA SER A 314 -21.54 25.83 21.26
C SER A 314 -22.04 26.76 20.14
N ARG A 315 -22.11 26.29 18.90
CA ARG A 315 -22.55 27.13 17.77
C ARG A 315 -24.08 27.38 17.81
N ARG A 316 -24.51 28.46 17.14
CA ARG A 316 -25.88 29.04 17.09
C ARG A 316 -27.06 28.04 16.96
N ASN A 317 -26.85 26.87 16.34
CA ASN A 317 -27.89 25.84 16.12
C ASN A 317 -27.70 24.57 16.97
N GLY A 318 -26.84 24.61 17.99
CA GLY A 318 -26.40 23.43 18.73
C GLY A 318 -25.57 22.46 17.86
N PRO A 319 -25.25 21.25 18.39
CA PRO A 319 -24.57 20.22 17.63
C PRO A 319 -25.51 19.62 16.59
N LEU A 320 -25.53 20.17 15.37
CA LEU A 320 -26.23 19.54 14.26
C LEU A 320 -25.38 18.37 13.75
N LEU A 321 -25.86 17.16 14.02
CA LEU A 321 -25.27 15.92 13.55
C LEU A 321 -25.82 15.62 12.15
N THR A 322 -24.94 15.64 11.15
CA THR A 322 -25.28 15.31 9.76
C THR A 322 -24.20 14.40 9.17
N SER A 323 -24.59 13.60 8.18
CA SER A 323 -23.65 12.88 7.30
C SER A 323 -22.75 13.83 6.49
N LEU A 324 -21.66 13.29 5.99
CA LEU A 324 -20.72 13.95 5.05
C LEU A 324 -20.94 13.38 3.65
N VAL A 325 -21.00 14.24 2.63
CA VAL A 325 -21.04 13.81 1.23
C VAL A 325 -19.77 14.20 0.51
N TRP A 326 -19.27 13.32 -0.36
CA TRP A 326 -18.02 13.51 -1.10
C TRP A 326 -18.15 12.99 -2.53
N LEU A 327 -18.16 13.91 -3.49
CA LEU A 327 -18.09 13.65 -4.92
C LEU A 327 -16.64 13.48 -5.36
N THR A 328 -16.35 12.36 -6.00
CA THR A 328 -15.01 12.02 -6.49
C THR A 328 -14.73 12.64 -7.86
N PRO A 329 -13.48 12.95 -8.20
CA PRO A 329 -13.09 13.24 -9.57
C PRO A 329 -13.10 11.95 -10.42
N ASP A 330 -13.14 12.10 -11.74
CA ASP A 330 -13.02 11.02 -12.73
C ASP A 330 -11.55 10.73 -13.06
N ASP A 331 -10.75 10.44 -12.03
CA ASP A 331 -9.33 10.09 -12.15
C ASP A 331 -9.13 8.63 -11.76
N VAL A 332 -8.54 7.80 -12.62
CA VAL A 332 -8.26 6.38 -12.35
C VAL A 332 -7.35 6.17 -11.12
N LEU A 333 -6.46 7.13 -10.85
CA LEU A 333 -5.47 7.08 -9.78
C LEU A 333 -6.02 7.55 -8.44
N TRP A 334 -7.13 8.30 -8.44
CA TRP A 334 -7.69 8.87 -7.21
C TRP A 334 -8.27 7.81 -6.27
N GLY A 335 -8.01 7.96 -4.98
CA GLY A 335 -8.63 7.14 -3.94
C GLY A 335 -8.17 5.68 -3.98
N ARG A 336 -6.97 5.40 -4.50
CA ARG A 336 -6.41 4.05 -4.61
C ARG A 336 -5.42 3.77 -3.48
N GLY A 337 -5.84 2.97 -2.51
CA GLY A 337 -4.94 2.39 -1.52
C GLY A 337 -5.18 2.84 -0.09
N ASP A 338 -4.14 2.68 0.71
CA ASP A 338 -4.26 2.77 2.17
C ASP A 338 -4.65 4.17 2.68
N ALA A 339 -4.17 5.24 2.06
CA ALA A 339 -4.56 6.61 2.42
C ALA A 339 -6.06 6.87 2.31
N PHE A 340 -6.70 6.38 1.24
CA PHE A 340 -8.15 6.47 1.08
C PHE A 340 -8.88 5.57 2.07
N ALA A 341 -8.45 4.32 2.25
CA ALA A 341 -9.05 3.40 3.21
C ALA A 341 -9.01 3.94 4.65
N ARG A 342 -7.87 4.52 5.06
CA ARG A 342 -7.70 5.20 6.36
C ARG A 342 -8.63 6.40 6.49
N THR A 343 -8.73 7.23 5.45
CA THR A 343 -9.65 8.37 5.42
C THR A 343 -11.09 7.94 5.64
N VAL A 344 -11.56 6.90 4.94
CA VAL A 344 -12.91 6.35 5.13
C VAL A 344 -13.12 5.87 6.56
N ALA A 345 -12.16 5.14 7.11
CA ALA A 345 -12.24 4.63 8.49
C ALA A 345 -12.28 5.77 9.51
N GLU A 346 -11.41 6.77 9.37
CA GLU A 346 -11.30 7.91 10.29
C GLU A 346 -12.54 8.81 10.24
N LEU A 347 -12.97 9.22 9.05
CA LEU A 347 -14.21 9.99 8.88
C LEU A 347 -15.42 9.22 9.40
N GLY A 348 -15.52 7.93 9.07
CA GLY A 348 -16.59 7.06 9.57
C GLY A 348 -16.62 6.96 11.10
N SER A 349 -15.45 6.95 11.76
CA SER A 349 -15.36 6.91 13.22
C SER A 349 -15.82 8.22 13.88
N HIS A 350 -15.50 9.36 13.26
CA HIS A 350 -15.88 10.68 13.77
C HIS A 350 -17.33 11.06 13.49
N LEU A 351 -17.93 10.51 12.43
CA LEU A 351 -19.35 10.71 12.10
C LEU A 351 -20.27 9.82 12.95
N ARG A 352 -19.91 8.54 13.15
CA ARG A 352 -20.73 7.55 13.90
C ARG A 352 -20.58 7.62 15.43
N GLY A 353 -19.97 8.67 15.97
CA GLY A 353 -19.81 8.81 17.42
C GLY A 353 -21.16 8.88 18.17
N GLY A 354 -21.30 8.11 19.26
CA GLY A 354 -22.49 8.12 20.12
C GLY A 354 -23.66 7.29 19.56
N ARG A 355 -24.86 7.88 19.52
CA ARG A 355 -26.08 7.28 18.93
C ARG A 355 -26.35 7.75 17.49
N SER A 356 -25.40 8.44 16.85
CA SER A 356 -25.61 9.01 15.51
C SER A 356 -25.59 7.93 14.42
N SER A 357 -26.53 8.03 13.48
CA SER A 357 -26.54 7.26 12.23
C SER A 357 -25.79 7.94 11.08
N ASP A 358 -25.08 9.04 11.34
CA ASP A 358 -24.34 9.77 10.31
C ASP A 358 -23.21 8.93 9.71
N ASN A 359 -22.97 9.13 8.43
CA ASN A 359 -22.00 8.36 7.68
C ASN A 359 -21.30 9.20 6.61
N LEU A 360 -20.25 8.63 6.02
CA LEU A 360 -19.61 9.18 4.81
C LEU A 360 -20.31 8.61 3.58
N HIS A 361 -20.95 9.47 2.80
CA HIS A 361 -21.56 9.15 1.51
C HIS A 361 -20.62 9.55 0.37
N LEU A 362 -20.05 8.56 -0.32
CA LEU A 362 -19.22 8.77 -1.50
C LEU A 362 -20.10 8.77 -2.76
N LEU A 363 -19.91 9.75 -3.63
CA LEU A 363 -20.57 9.85 -4.93
C LEU A 363 -19.52 9.66 -6.02
N ALA A 364 -19.68 8.64 -6.85
CA ALA A 364 -18.75 8.34 -7.93
C ALA A 364 -19.47 8.32 -9.28
N TYR A 365 -18.82 8.84 -10.32
CA TYR A 365 -19.35 8.71 -11.68
C TYR A 365 -19.29 7.25 -12.13
N ALA A 366 -20.39 6.77 -12.71
CA ALA A 366 -20.47 5.45 -13.33
C ALA A 366 -21.51 5.48 -14.45
N GLU A 367 -21.09 5.16 -15.67
CA GLU A 367 -22.04 4.90 -16.76
C GLU A 367 -22.74 3.55 -16.56
N GLN A 368 -23.84 3.34 -17.29
CA GLN A 368 -24.57 2.09 -17.24
C GLN A 368 -23.68 0.92 -17.67
N GLY A 369 -23.51 -0.07 -16.80
CA GLY A 369 -22.64 -1.24 -17.00
C GLY A 369 -21.26 -1.11 -16.36
N GLN A 370 -20.85 0.09 -15.93
CA GLN A 370 -19.56 0.33 -15.28
C GLN A 370 -19.62 0.25 -13.75
N GLU A 371 -20.82 0.12 -13.17
CA GLU A 371 -21.03 0.21 -11.71
C GLU A 371 -20.18 -0.79 -10.91
N GLN A 372 -19.95 -2.00 -11.43
CA GLN A 372 -19.12 -3.00 -10.76
C GLN A 372 -17.62 -2.65 -10.76
N ALA A 373 -17.12 -2.06 -11.84
CA ALA A 373 -15.73 -1.61 -11.92
C ALA A 373 -15.47 -0.42 -10.99
N VAL A 374 -16.45 0.49 -10.88
CA VAL A 374 -16.39 1.61 -9.94
C VAL A 374 -16.53 1.12 -8.48
N LEU A 375 -17.40 0.15 -8.22
CA LEU A 375 -17.54 -0.45 -6.89
C LEU A 375 -16.26 -1.15 -6.44
N SER A 376 -15.60 -1.95 -7.29
CA SER A 376 -14.36 -2.64 -6.93
C SER A 376 -13.26 -1.63 -6.60
N ARG A 377 -13.18 -0.52 -7.35
CA ARG A 377 -12.27 0.58 -7.08
C ARG A 377 -12.44 1.16 -5.68
N PHE A 378 -13.65 1.31 -5.15
CA PHE A 378 -13.88 1.93 -3.83
C PHE A 378 -14.14 0.91 -2.71
N ARG A 379 -13.89 -0.38 -2.95
CA ARG A 379 -14.11 -1.44 -1.96
C ARG A 379 -13.04 -1.42 -0.87
N VAL A 380 -13.30 -0.62 0.16
CA VAL A 380 -12.48 -0.52 1.38
C VAL A 380 -13.31 -0.82 2.62
N GLN A 381 -12.64 -1.26 3.69
CA GLN A 381 -13.31 -1.52 4.97
C GLN A 381 -13.96 -0.23 5.50
N GLY A 382 -15.24 -0.32 5.89
CA GLY A 382 -15.99 0.78 6.50
C GLY A 382 -16.77 1.67 5.52
N LEU A 383 -16.47 1.63 4.22
CA LEU A 383 -17.29 2.30 3.21
C LEU A 383 -18.57 1.50 2.98
N THR A 384 -19.71 2.14 3.21
CA THR A 384 -21.04 1.51 3.16
C THR A 384 -22.04 2.33 2.34
N GLU A 385 -21.81 3.63 2.19
CA GLU A 385 -22.64 4.54 1.42
C GLU A 385 -21.90 5.00 0.16
N LEU A 386 -21.86 4.15 -0.86
CA LEU A 386 -21.40 4.51 -2.21
C LEU A 386 -22.61 4.71 -3.11
N HIS A 387 -22.70 5.84 -3.79
CA HIS A 387 -23.79 6.16 -4.71
C HIS A 387 -23.24 6.52 -6.09
N PHE A 388 -23.91 6.09 -7.14
CA PHE A 388 -23.48 6.34 -8.51
C PHE A 388 -24.11 7.61 -9.09
N SER A 389 -23.31 8.36 -9.84
CA SER A 389 -23.71 9.50 -10.66
C SER A 389 -23.59 9.13 -12.14
N ARG A 390 -24.66 9.29 -12.92
CA ARG A 390 -24.67 9.03 -14.35
C ARG A 390 -24.44 10.34 -15.11
N PRO A 391 -23.32 10.49 -15.82
CA PRO A 391 -23.06 11.67 -16.63
C PRO A 391 -23.93 11.62 -17.89
N LEU A 392 -25.07 12.32 -17.86
CA LEU A 392 -25.98 12.43 -19.01
C LEU A 392 -25.77 13.75 -19.77
N PRO A 393 -25.91 13.76 -21.11
CA PRO A 393 -26.00 15.01 -21.87
C PRO A 393 -27.21 15.87 -21.43
N PRO A 394 -27.14 17.21 -21.52
CA PRO A 394 -26.03 17.99 -22.06
C PRO A 394 -24.90 18.30 -21.05
N ASP A 395 -25.16 18.23 -19.73
CA ASP A 395 -24.16 18.70 -18.74
C ASP A 395 -22.96 17.76 -18.54
N GLY A 396 -23.10 16.46 -18.82
CA GLY A 396 -22.03 15.48 -18.59
C GLY A 396 -21.62 15.38 -17.11
N MET A 397 -20.31 15.31 -16.86
CA MET A 397 -19.68 15.39 -15.53
C MET A 397 -19.38 16.85 -15.17
N LEU A 398 -19.42 17.20 -13.87
CA LEU A 398 -19.07 18.56 -13.44
C LEU A 398 -17.60 18.89 -13.79
N MET A 399 -17.39 20.02 -14.47
CA MET A 399 -16.05 20.50 -14.88
C MET A 399 -15.22 19.40 -15.56
N GLY A 400 -15.85 18.67 -16.49
CA GLY A 400 -15.21 17.57 -17.22
C GLY A 400 -14.77 16.40 -16.34
N GLY A 401 -15.38 16.23 -15.15
CA GLY A 401 -15.00 15.19 -14.19
C GLY A 401 -13.82 15.58 -13.29
N ARG A 402 -13.35 16.83 -13.34
CA ARG A 402 -12.18 17.28 -12.57
C ARG A 402 -12.52 17.84 -11.19
N LEU A 403 -13.79 18.09 -10.93
CA LEU A 403 -14.23 18.61 -9.65
C LEU A 403 -14.34 17.48 -8.63
N GLU A 404 -13.57 17.60 -7.55
CA GLU A 404 -13.76 16.90 -6.29
C GLU A 404 -14.48 17.84 -5.32
N LEU A 405 -15.60 17.40 -4.75
CA LEU A 405 -16.46 18.24 -3.91
C LEU A 405 -16.89 17.50 -2.65
N MET A 406 -16.49 18.01 -1.49
CA MET A 406 -16.92 17.52 -0.19
C MET A 406 -17.83 18.54 0.48
N LEU A 407 -18.91 18.09 1.09
CA LEU A 407 -19.85 18.95 1.81
C LEU A 407 -20.27 18.31 3.13
N TYR A 408 -20.00 19.02 4.22
CA TYR A 408 -20.57 18.76 5.53
C TYR A 408 -21.64 19.83 5.80
N PRO A 409 -22.95 19.53 5.68
CA PRO A 409 -24.00 20.53 5.79
C PRO A 409 -23.88 21.36 7.06
N THR A 410 -24.12 22.67 6.93
CA THR A 410 -24.01 23.67 8.02
C THR A 410 -22.62 23.85 8.66
N GLY A 411 -21.59 23.14 8.18
CA GLY A 411 -20.23 23.24 8.71
C GLY A 411 -19.26 23.86 7.72
N PHE A 412 -18.96 23.12 6.65
CA PHE A 412 -17.98 23.52 5.65
C PHE A 412 -18.16 22.71 4.36
N MET A 413 -17.51 23.18 3.31
CA MET A 413 -17.28 22.45 2.07
C MET A 413 -15.80 22.47 1.71
N ALA A 414 -15.40 21.52 0.88
CA ALA A 414 -14.11 21.51 0.20
C ALA A 414 -14.39 21.37 -1.30
N ALA A 415 -13.88 22.28 -2.13
CA ALA A 415 -13.92 22.14 -3.57
C ALA A 415 -12.50 22.16 -4.12
N VAL A 416 -12.17 21.15 -4.90
CA VAL A 416 -10.84 20.92 -5.43
C VAL A 416 -10.96 20.60 -6.91
N ILE A 417 -10.22 21.33 -7.75
CA ILE A 417 -10.12 21.07 -9.18
C ILE A 417 -8.82 20.33 -9.46
N HIS A 418 -8.93 19.26 -10.24
CA HIS A 418 -7.84 18.37 -10.60
C HIS A 418 -7.23 18.79 -11.94
N MET A 419 -6.01 19.35 -11.88
CA MET A 419 -5.32 19.94 -13.03
C MET A 419 -4.20 19.03 -13.54
N PRO A 420 -3.95 18.91 -14.85
CA PRO A 420 -2.81 18.14 -15.34
C PRO A 420 -1.49 18.72 -14.81
N SER A 421 -0.61 17.85 -14.31
CA SER A 421 0.71 18.25 -13.82
C SER A 421 1.65 18.68 -14.96
N PRO A 422 2.59 19.62 -14.71
CA PRO A 422 3.62 19.98 -15.68
C PRO A 422 4.44 18.75 -16.10
N GLY A 423 4.61 18.55 -17.41
CA GLY A 423 5.40 17.43 -17.95
C GLY A 423 4.73 16.05 -17.89
N ASN A 424 3.65 15.89 -17.12
CA ASN A 424 2.91 14.63 -17.01
C ASN A 424 1.38 14.83 -16.93
N PRO A 425 0.68 15.01 -18.07
CA PRO A 425 -0.74 15.37 -18.09
C PRO A 425 -1.69 14.30 -17.53
N GLY A 426 -1.20 13.05 -17.40
CA GLY A 426 -1.94 11.95 -16.78
C GLY A 426 -1.96 11.99 -15.26
N LEU A 427 -1.04 12.73 -14.64
CA LEU A 427 -1.04 12.97 -13.20
C LEU A 427 -1.80 14.25 -12.91
N TRP A 428 -2.86 14.15 -12.11
CA TRP A 428 -3.65 15.31 -11.73
C TRP A 428 -3.21 15.87 -10.38
N MET A 429 -3.10 17.19 -10.36
CA MET A 429 -2.69 18.04 -9.27
C MET A 429 -3.92 18.75 -8.71
N PRO A 430 -4.35 18.40 -7.50
CA PRO A 430 -5.52 18.99 -6.89
C PRO A 430 -5.18 20.34 -6.26
N ILE A 431 -5.89 21.39 -6.66
CA ILE A 431 -5.86 22.72 -6.03
C ILE A 431 -7.28 23.15 -5.70
N GLY A 432 -7.48 23.86 -4.60
CA GLY A 432 -8.82 24.23 -4.21
C GLY A 432 -8.91 25.02 -2.92
N ILE A 433 -10.09 24.94 -2.31
CA ILE A 433 -10.41 25.64 -1.08
C ILE A 433 -11.21 24.78 -0.10
N PHE A 434 -11.02 25.02 1.19
CA PHE A 434 -12.04 24.80 2.20
C PHE A 434 -12.81 26.10 2.40
N SER A 435 -14.14 26.01 2.57
CA SER A 435 -14.93 27.19 2.91
C SER A 435 -16.07 26.89 3.88
N ALA A 436 -16.30 27.82 4.80
CA ALA A 436 -17.48 27.85 5.66
C ALA A 436 -18.44 28.99 5.28
N MET A 437 -18.22 29.65 4.13
CA MET A 437 -19.08 30.73 3.66
C MET A 437 -20.46 30.18 3.26
N PRO A 438 -21.59 30.77 3.70
CA PRO A 438 -22.93 30.29 3.37
C PRO A 438 -23.15 30.13 1.86
N LYS A 439 -22.71 31.12 1.07
CA LYS A 439 -22.80 31.08 -0.40
C LYS A 439 -22.10 29.87 -1.03
N HIS A 440 -20.95 29.45 -0.49
CA HIS A 440 -20.22 28.29 -1.00
C HIS A 440 -20.88 26.97 -0.59
N LEU A 441 -21.53 26.92 0.57
CA LEU A 441 -22.30 25.75 1.02
C LEU A 441 -23.53 25.54 0.13
N ASP A 442 -24.29 26.60 -0.13
CA ASP A 442 -25.45 26.58 -1.04
C ASP A 442 -25.03 26.20 -2.47
N LEU A 443 -23.93 26.78 -2.96
CA LEU A 443 -23.38 26.41 -4.27
C LEU A 443 -22.96 24.93 -4.33
N ALA A 444 -22.24 24.43 -3.33
CA ALA A 444 -21.86 23.02 -3.26
C ALA A 444 -23.10 22.11 -3.27
N GLN A 445 -24.15 22.47 -2.53
CA GLN A 445 -25.42 21.76 -2.54
C GLN A 445 -26.06 21.75 -3.94
N LYS A 446 -26.09 22.90 -4.63
CA LYS A 446 -26.63 23.02 -6.00
C LYS A 446 -25.83 22.18 -6.99
N LEU A 447 -24.50 22.15 -6.89
CA LEU A 447 -23.64 21.33 -7.73
C LEU A 447 -23.88 19.84 -7.51
N LEU A 448 -23.99 19.39 -6.25
CA LEU A 448 -24.33 17.98 -5.95
C LEU A 448 -25.70 17.59 -6.50
N ARG A 449 -26.71 18.47 -6.40
CA ARG A 449 -28.02 18.27 -7.03
C ARG A 449 -27.93 18.22 -8.55
N LYS A 450 -27.09 19.06 -9.18
CA LYS A 450 -26.84 19.02 -10.62
C LYS A 450 -26.20 17.69 -11.03
N ALA A 451 -25.26 17.17 -10.25
CA ALA A 451 -24.59 15.91 -10.52
C ALA A 451 -25.53 14.69 -10.34
N MET A 452 -26.34 14.67 -9.28
CA MET A 452 -27.09 13.48 -8.87
C MET A 452 -28.58 13.53 -9.21
N GLY A 453 -29.13 14.68 -9.58
CA GLY A 453 -30.58 14.89 -9.67
C GLY A 453 -31.29 14.06 -10.75
N GLY A 454 -32.51 13.64 -10.44
CA GLY A 454 -33.39 12.95 -11.39
C GLY A 454 -32.79 11.66 -11.96
N ARG A 455 -32.75 11.56 -13.30
CA ARG A 455 -32.24 10.37 -14.00
C ARG A 455 -30.72 10.16 -13.86
N ARG A 456 -30.00 11.16 -13.35
CA ARG A 456 -28.56 11.06 -13.10
C ARG A 456 -28.24 10.20 -11.88
N TYR A 457 -29.19 9.98 -10.97
CA TYR A 457 -28.98 9.12 -9.82
C TYR A 457 -28.86 7.65 -10.26
N GLY A 458 -27.65 7.10 -10.16
CA GLY A 458 -27.32 5.71 -10.48
C GLY A 458 -27.58 4.70 -9.35
N ARG A 459 -28.25 5.14 -8.28
CA ARG A 459 -28.57 4.38 -7.05
C ARG A 459 -27.36 4.10 -6.15
N LYS A 460 -27.66 3.64 -4.93
CA LYS A 460 -26.67 3.15 -3.97
C LYS A 460 -26.09 1.80 -4.44
N ALA A 461 -24.78 1.67 -4.37
CA ALA A 461 -24.06 0.45 -4.65
C ALA A 461 -24.39 -0.66 -3.65
N LYS A 462 -24.34 -1.91 -4.10
CA LYS A 462 -24.53 -3.09 -3.24
C LYS A 462 -23.19 -3.78 -3.04
N PHE A 463 -22.63 -3.74 -1.84
CA PHE A 463 -21.33 -4.34 -1.55
C PHE A 463 -21.42 -5.88 -1.45
N SER A 464 -22.62 -6.40 -1.16
CA SER A 464 -22.94 -7.82 -1.08
C SER A 464 -24.33 -8.12 -1.66
N GLN A 465 -24.49 -9.31 -2.26
CA GLN A 465 -25.79 -9.78 -2.74
C GLN A 465 -26.82 -9.97 -1.61
N LYS A 466 -26.37 -10.12 -0.36
CA LYS A 466 -27.24 -10.29 0.82
C LYS A 466 -27.81 -8.98 1.38
N GLU A 467 -27.43 -7.82 0.84
CA GLU A 467 -28.03 -6.54 1.23
C GLU A 467 -29.47 -6.46 0.70
N ALA A 468 -30.42 -6.97 1.49
CA ALA A 468 -31.84 -7.06 1.19
C ALA A 468 -32.64 -5.78 1.53
N GLY A 469 -31.97 -4.65 1.75
CA GLY A 469 -32.61 -3.37 2.03
C GLY A 469 -33.22 -2.72 0.79
N VAL A 470 -34.28 -1.93 0.98
CA VAL A 470 -34.82 -1.05 -0.05
C VAL A 470 -33.74 -0.01 -0.38
N SER A 471 -33.15 -0.10 -1.58
CA SER A 471 -32.17 0.88 -2.04
C SER A 471 -32.93 2.16 -2.44
N PRO A 472 -32.45 3.35 -2.04
CA PRO A 472 -33.06 4.61 -2.44
C PRO A 472 -33.18 4.69 -3.96
N THR A 473 -34.34 5.11 -4.44
CA THR A 473 -34.64 5.24 -5.87
C THR A 473 -34.34 6.64 -6.40
N THR A 474 -34.34 7.64 -5.53
CA THR A 474 -34.02 9.04 -5.83
C THR A 474 -32.81 9.51 -5.01
N PHE A 475 -32.20 10.62 -5.46
CA PHE A 475 -31.10 11.25 -4.75
C PHE A 475 -31.55 11.82 -3.40
N GLU A 476 -32.75 12.41 -3.37
CA GLU A 476 -33.36 13.02 -2.21
C GLU A 476 -33.64 11.99 -1.10
N ASP A 477 -34.08 10.78 -1.48
CA ASP A 477 -34.28 9.68 -0.52
C ASP A 477 -32.95 9.10 -0.01
N GLY A 478 -31.93 9.09 -0.86
CA GLY A 478 -30.62 8.54 -0.51
C GLY A 478 -29.77 9.45 0.36
N LEU A 479 -29.92 10.78 0.19
CA LEU A 479 -29.12 11.79 0.87
C LEU A 479 -29.99 12.94 1.41
N PRO A 480 -31.00 12.68 2.26
CA PRO A 480 -31.94 13.71 2.73
C PRO A 480 -31.25 14.82 3.56
N PHE A 481 -30.11 14.51 4.16
CA PHE A 481 -29.32 15.44 4.99
C PHE A 481 -28.71 16.62 4.20
N ILE A 482 -28.63 16.52 2.86
CA ILE A 482 -28.13 17.60 2.00
C ILE A 482 -29.05 18.84 2.06
N ASN A 483 -30.30 18.70 2.51
CA ASN A 483 -31.23 19.82 2.64
C ASN A 483 -30.90 20.79 3.79
N TYR A 484 -30.03 20.39 4.72
CA TYR A 484 -29.72 21.21 5.88
C TYR A 484 -28.76 22.37 5.59
N CYS A 485 -28.24 22.52 4.38
CA CYS A 485 -27.31 23.62 4.03
C CYS A 485 -27.89 25.03 4.25
N GLY A 486 -29.21 25.21 4.08
CA GLY A 486 -29.89 26.50 4.25
C GLY A 486 -30.11 26.95 5.70
N LEU A 487 -29.80 26.12 6.70
CA LEU A 487 -29.96 26.46 8.13
C LEU A 487 -28.95 27.50 8.66
N VAL A 488 -28.13 28.09 7.78
CA VAL A 488 -27.17 29.13 8.14
C VAL A 488 -27.83 30.53 8.13
N ASP A 489 -28.95 30.72 7.40
CA ASP A 489 -29.58 32.03 7.16
C ASP A 489 -30.86 32.32 7.96
N GLY A 490 -31.26 31.45 8.89
CA GLY A 490 -32.49 31.63 9.67
C GLY A 490 -32.34 32.58 10.87
N MET A 491 -32.22 33.89 10.67
CA MET A 491 -32.95 34.92 11.44
C MET A 491 -32.61 36.34 10.96
N HIS A 492 -33.68 37.03 10.56
CA HIS A 492 -33.88 38.47 10.44
C HIS A 492 -33.12 39.28 11.51
N PHE A 493 -32.47 40.35 11.06
CA PHE A 493 -32.25 41.55 11.87
C PHE A 493 -33.60 42.27 11.96
N ASP A 494 -34.34 42.06 13.02
CA ASP A 494 -35.39 42.98 13.45
C ASP A 494 -35.21 43.22 14.96
N GLU A 495 -35.02 44.50 15.29
CA GLU A 495 -35.07 45.16 16.61
C GLU A 495 -33.93 44.77 17.59
N GLU A 496 -33.09 45.68 18.10
CA GLU A 496 -33.47 46.91 18.81
C GLU A 496 -32.67 48.13 18.34
N SER A 497 -33.39 49.11 17.80
CA SER A 497 -33.16 50.50 18.15
C SER A 497 -34.00 50.79 19.40
N GLU A 498 -33.39 50.76 20.58
CA GLU A 498 -33.90 51.49 21.73
C GLU A 498 -32.78 52.32 22.36
N GLU A 499 -33.10 53.61 22.41
CA GLU A 499 -32.48 54.73 23.09
C GLU A 499 -31.57 54.40 24.29
N SER A 500 -30.31 54.84 24.25
CA SER A 500 -29.72 55.78 25.23
C SER A 500 -28.35 56.29 24.79
#